data_AF-A0A4V2E0G2-F1
#
_entry.id   AF-A0A4V2E0G2-F1
#
_cell.length_a   1.000
_cell.length_b   1.000
_cell.length_c   1.000
_cell.angle_alpha   90.00
_cell.angle_beta   90.00
_cell.angle_gamma   90.00
#
_symmetry.space_group_name_H-M   'P 1'
#
loop_
_entity.id
_entity.type
_entity.pdbx_description
1 polymer ?
#
loop_
_entity_poly.entity_id
_entity_poly.type
_entity_poly.pdbx_seq_one_letter_code
_entity_poly.pdbx_strand_id
1 'polypeptide(L)' 'MKLKTEIRHIPDTDWLAITEQSTGPYQNYIGRAPKALIKGPVLNYDVLGASAPVQINGHTVHRFLVGWRVKETEK' A
#
# COMPACT_ATOMS: atom_id res chain seq x y z
N MET A 1 7.55 6.39 -5.10
CA MET A 1 6.43 6.51 -6.08
C MET A 1 5.11 6.55 -5.32
N LYS A 2 4.08 7.24 -5.80
CA LYS A 2 2.78 7.30 -5.11
C LYS A 2 1.98 6.00 -5.27
N LEU A 3 1.27 5.59 -4.22
CA LEU A 3 0.45 4.36 -4.24
C LEU A 3 -0.55 4.35 -5.40
N LYS A 4 -1.23 5.47 -5.68
CA LYS A 4 -2.16 5.59 -6.82
C LYS A 4 -1.56 5.32 -8.19
N THR A 5 -0.25 5.49 -8.33
CA THR A 5 0.47 5.21 -9.59
C THR A 5 0.85 3.74 -9.63
N GLU A 6 1.35 3.23 -8.51
CA GLU A 6 1.79 1.84 -8.41
C GLU A 6 0.64 0.86 -8.63
N ILE A 7 -0.53 1.10 -8.03
CA ILE A 7 -1.65 0.15 -8.13
C ILE A 7 -2.42 0.21 -9.47
N ARG A 8 -2.03 1.04 -10.44
CA ARG A 8 -2.80 1.24 -11.68
C ARG A 8 -2.95 -0.03 -12.51
N HIS A 9 -1.92 -0.87 -12.51
CA HIS A 9 -1.89 -2.12 -13.27
C HIS A 9 -2.59 -3.29 -12.56
N ILE A 10 -2.94 -3.12 -11.28
CA ILE A 10 -3.62 -4.16 -10.49
C ILE A 10 -5.11 -4.18 -10.88
N PRO A 11 -5.71 -5.36 -11.12
CA PRO A 11 -7.15 -5.46 -11.38
C PRO A 11 -8.01 -4.89 -10.25
N ASP A 12 -9.15 -4.27 -10.57
CA ASP A 12 -10.05 -3.70 -9.55
C ASP A 12 -10.71 -4.75 -8.65
N THR A 13 -10.76 -6.00 -9.13
CA THR A 13 -11.25 -7.19 -8.40
C THR A 13 -10.25 -7.68 -7.35
N ASP A 14 -8.98 -7.32 -7.48
CA ASP A 14 -7.93 -7.73 -6.56
C ASP A 14 -7.95 -6.88 -5.29
N TRP A 15 -7.37 -7.42 -4.23
CA TRP A 15 -7.37 -6.79 -2.92
C TRP A 15 -6.02 -6.15 -2.63
N LEU A 16 -6.06 -5.02 -1.95
CA LEU A 16 -4.89 -4.30 -1.47
C LEU A 16 -4.83 -4.42 0.05
N ALA A 17 -3.71 -4.90 0.58
CA ALA A 17 -3.39 -4.83 1.99
C ALA A 17 -2.31 -3.76 2.20
N ILE A 18 -2.63 -2.73 2.96
CA ILE A 18 -1.81 -1.54 3.11
C ILE A 18 -1.34 -1.42 4.56
N THR A 19 -0.03 -1.35 4.72
CA THR A 19 0.64 -1.08 5.99
C THR A 19 1.39 0.23 5.88
N GLU A 20 1.21 1.12 6.83
CA GLU A 20 1.97 2.36 6.96
C GLU A 20 3.25 2.11 7.76
N GLN A 21 4.39 2.59 7.27
CA GLN A 21 5.58 2.77 8.09
C GLN A 21 5.48 4.12 8.79
N SER A 22 5.37 4.07 10.11
CA SER A 22 5.42 5.23 11.01
C SER A 22 6.89 5.63 11.25
N THR A 23 7.15 6.48 12.25
CA THR A 23 8.52 6.87 12.62
C THR A 23 9.36 5.66 13.02
N GLY A 24 10.51 5.45 12.38
CA GLY A 24 11.45 4.38 12.73
C GLY A 24 10.98 2.99 12.27
N PRO A 25 11.12 1.93 13.10
CA PRO A 25 10.75 0.56 12.70
C PRO A 25 9.26 0.25 12.85
N TYR A 26 8.45 1.17 13.38
CA TYR A 26 7.05 0.91 13.68
C TYR A 26 6.20 0.86 12.41
N GLN A 27 5.37 -0.18 12.31
CA GLN A 27 4.43 -0.37 11.21
C GLN A 27 3.01 -0.41 11.74
N ASN A 28 2.10 0.33 11.10
CA ASN A 28 0.69 0.38 11.43
C ASN A 28 -0.13 -0.19 10.27
N TYR A 29 -0.94 -1.21 10.53
CA TYR A 29 -1.78 -1.79 9.52
C TYR A 29 -2.99 -0.88 9.26
N ILE A 30 -3.09 -0.31 8.05
CA ILE A 30 -4.19 0.57 7.67
C ILE A 30 -5.45 -0.27 7.39
N GLY A 31 -5.28 -1.36 6.65
CA GLY A 31 -6.39 -2.23 6.31
C GLY A 31 -6.18 -3.03 5.03
N ARG A 32 -7.21 -3.83 4.72
CA ARG A 32 -7.29 -4.63 3.50
C ARG A 32 -8.69 -4.57 2.91
N ALA A 33 -8.77 -4.20 1.64
CA ALA A 33 -10.03 -4.12 0.91
C ALA A 33 -9.80 -4.31 -0.60
N PRO A 34 -10.86 -4.61 -1.38
CA PRO A 34 -10.79 -4.57 -2.84
C PRO A 34 -10.25 -3.23 -3.34
N LYS A 35 -9.43 -3.24 -4.40
CA LYS A 35 -8.83 -2.04 -4.99
C LYS A 35 -9.89 -0.99 -5.33
N ALA A 36 -11.02 -1.41 -5.89
CA ALA A 36 -12.14 -0.54 -6.24
C ALA A 36 -12.70 0.30 -5.07
N LEU A 37 -12.51 -0.18 -3.82
CA LEU A 37 -12.99 0.47 -2.61
C LEU A 37 -11.93 1.34 -1.92
N ILE A 38 -10.66 1.25 -2.32
CA ILE A 38 -9.60 2.08 -1.75
C ILE A 38 -9.76 3.52 -2.22
N LYS A 39 -9.98 4.42 -1.27
CA LYS A 39 -10.17 5.85 -1.50
C LYS A 39 -9.43 6.67 -0.45
N GLY A 40 -9.35 7.98 -0.69
CA GLY A 40 -8.85 8.93 0.29
C GLY A 40 -7.33 9.13 0.27
N PRO A 41 -6.77 9.74 1.33
CA PRO A 41 -5.40 10.25 1.32
C PRO A 41 -4.32 9.19 1.11
N VAL A 42 -4.57 7.94 1.50
CA VAL A 42 -3.64 6.79 1.36
C VAL A 42 -3.13 6.60 -0.06
N LEU A 43 -3.93 6.98 -1.06
CA LEU A 43 -3.56 6.95 -2.48
C LEU A 43 -2.38 7.88 -2.84
N ASN A 44 -2.12 8.90 -2.03
CA ASN A 44 -1.03 9.85 -2.22
C ASN A 44 0.20 9.52 -1.35
N TYR A 45 0.21 8.39 -0.64
CA TYR A 45 1.36 7.98 0.18
C TYR A 45 2.45 7.43 -0.73
N ASP A 46 3.70 7.56 -0.29
CA ASP A 46 4.83 6.97 -0.99
C ASP A 46 4.90 5.48 -0.71
N VAL A 47 4.99 4.67 -1.77
CA VAL A 47 5.28 3.24 -1.67
C VAL A 47 6.74 3.06 -1.29
N LEU A 48 6.97 2.43 -0.15
CA LEU A 48 8.28 2.10 0.41
C LEU A 48 8.67 0.65 0.08
N GLY A 49 7.67 -0.21 -0.15
CA GLY A 49 7.87 -1.58 -0.59
C GLY A 49 6.59 -2.23 -1.08
N ALA A 50 6.75 -3.19 -1.97
CA ALA A 50 5.69 -4.09 -2.43
C ALA A 50 6.19 -5.53 -2.31
N SER A 51 5.31 -6.43 -1.87
CA SER A 51 5.61 -7.86 -1.84
C SER A 51 4.89 -8.58 -2.97
N ALA A 52 5.37 -9.78 -3.31
CA ALA A 52 4.67 -10.66 -4.24
C ALA A 52 3.21 -10.87 -3.77
N PRO A 53 2.24 -10.88 -4.70
CA PRO A 53 0.85 -11.11 -4.36
C PRO A 53 0.67 -12.52 -3.79
N VAL A 54 -0.31 -12.65 -2.89
CA VAL A 54 -0.64 -13.92 -2.23
C VAL A 54 -2.11 -14.26 -2.45
N GLN A 55 -2.45 -15.55 -2.39
CA GLN A 55 -3.83 -16.00 -2.40
C GLN A 55 -4.36 -16.12 -0.97
N ILE A 56 -5.48 -15.46 -0.66
CA ILE A 56 -6.15 -15.54 0.64
C ILE A 56 -7.65 -15.71 0.40
N ASN A 57 -8.22 -16.82 0.86
CA ASN A 57 -9.66 -17.13 0.73
C ASN A 57 -10.20 -16.94 -0.71
N GLY A 58 -9.42 -17.32 -1.73
CA GLY A 58 -9.81 -17.19 -3.14
C GLY A 58 -9.61 -15.80 -3.75
N HIS A 59 -8.98 -14.87 -3.02
CA HIS A 59 -8.65 -13.53 -3.52
C HIS A 59 -7.14 -13.33 -3.65
N THR A 60 -6.73 -12.72 -4.77
CA THR A 60 -5.37 -12.19 -4.94
C THR A 60 -5.21 -10.94 -4.09
N VAL A 61 -4.24 -10.94 -3.17
CA VAL A 61 -3.94 -9.83 -2.27
C VAL A 61 -2.54 -9.29 -2.55
N HIS A 62 -2.46 -8.03 -2.98
CA HIS A 62 -1.22 -7.28 -3.16
C HIS A 62 -0.91 -6.51 -1.88
N ARG A 63 0.33 -6.61 -1.39
CA ARG A 63 0.74 -6.03 -0.11
C ARG A 63 1.67 -4.85 -0.33
N PHE A 64 1.33 -3.72 0.25
CA PHE A 64 2.08 -2.48 0.13
C PHE A 64 2.49 -1.95 1.50
N LEU A 65 3.77 -1.59 1.62
CA LEU A 65 4.28 -0.74 2.68
C LEU A 65 4.32 0.70 2.15
N VAL A 66 3.68 1.62 2.86
CA VAL A 66 3.55 3.02 2.45
C VAL A 66 3.99 3.99 3.54
N GLY A 67 4.30 5.24 3.20
CA GLY A 67 4.58 6.31 4.15
C GLY A 67 3.98 7.66 3.75
N TRP A 68 3.44 8.40 4.72
CA TRP A 68 2.85 9.74 4.53
C TRP A 68 3.91 10.81 4.21
N ARG A 69 5.11 10.69 4.79
CA ARG A 69 6.27 11.56 4.53
C ARG A 69 7.52 10.70 4.62
N VAL A 70 8.16 10.42 3.48
CA VAL A 70 9.60 10.14 3.52
C VAL A 70 10.21 11.45 4.01
N LYS A 71 10.74 11.51 5.23
CA LYS A 71 11.68 12.57 5.55
C LYS A 71 12.77 12.42 4.49
N GLU A 72 12.98 13.43 3.66
CA GLU A 72 14.25 13.57 2.96
C GLU A 72 15.30 13.51 4.07
N THR A 73 15.91 12.34 4.26
CA THR A 73 17.15 12.26 5.02
C THR A 73 18.12 13.12 4.24
N GLU A 74 18.41 14.29 4.82
CA GLU A 74 19.44 15.21 4.35
C GLU A 74 20.72 14.43 4.06
N LYS A 75 21.37 14.84 2.97
CA LYS A 75 22.59 14.27 2.38
C LYS A 75 23.71 13.99 3.37
#